data_AF-A0A1Y3M8N8-F1
#
_entry.id   AF-A0A1Y3M8N8-F1
#
_cell.length_a   1.000
_cell.length_b   1.000
_cell.length_c   1.000
_cell.angle_alpha   90.00
_cell.angle_beta   90.00
_cell.angle_gamma   90.00
#
_symmetry.space_group_name_H-M   'P 1'
#
loop_
_entity.id
_entity.type
_entity.pdbx_description
1 polymer ?
#
loop_
_entity_poly.entity_id
_entity_poly.type
_entity_poly.pdbx_seq_one_letter_code
_entity_poly.pdbx_strand_id
1 'polypeptide(L)'
;MIILKKQHDTIIVLDFGSQYNQLIARRIREFGVYSELHPHTITAEEIKAMNPKGIIFSGGPNSVYGENAFHCDEKIFELGLPIFGICYGMQLMTKHFGGKVERANHREYGKAVLKVENKSKLYANLPEEQVVWMSHGDLVTGLPEGFVVDATSESCPIAGMSNEAKNLYGVQFHPEVRHSEHGNDLIKNFVFGVCGCSEGWNMENFIEVELEKIRETVGDKKVLCALSGGVDSSVVAVLIHKAIGDQLTCIFVDHGLLRKDEAEGVMKTFSEGFHMNVIKVDAKERFMNKLKGVEDPEQKRKIIGNEFIYVFDDEASRLEGMDFLAQGTLYTDIVESGTATAQTIKSHHNVGGLPEDMQFKLIEPLNTLFKDEVRVLGSELGIPDEIVWRQPFPGPGLGIRVLGEITEEKLEIVRESDAILREEIQKAGLDREIWQYFTALPGMRSVGVMGDERTYDYTVGIRAVTSIDGMTADWARIPWDVLEKISVRIVNEVKHVNRIVYDVTSKPPATIEWE
;
A
#
# COMPACT_ATOMS: atom_id res chain seq x y z
N MET A 1 21.83 -4.87 3.73
CA MET A 1 21.09 -4.47 4.94
C MET A 1 21.96 -3.72 5.98
N ILE A 2 23.29 -3.87 5.99
CA ILE A 2 24.18 -3.17 6.97
C ILE A 2 24.41 -1.68 6.64
N ILE A 3 24.33 -1.29 5.37
CA ILE A 3 24.69 0.08 4.93
C ILE A 3 23.60 1.11 5.31
N LEU A 4 22.31 0.80 5.10
CA LEU A 4 21.18 1.66 5.52
C LEU A 4 21.12 1.88 7.04
N LYS A 5 21.56 0.91 7.85
CA LYS A 5 21.50 0.97 9.32
C LYS A 5 22.42 2.01 9.96
N LYS A 6 23.36 2.60 9.22
CA LYS A 6 24.36 3.53 9.78
C LYS A 6 24.02 5.01 9.65
N GLN A 7 22.97 5.41 8.95
CA GLN A 7 22.71 6.84 8.67
C GLN A 7 21.40 7.41 9.22
N HIS A 8 20.43 6.59 9.67
CA HIS A 8 19.14 7.10 10.13
C HIS A 8 18.76 6.63 11.53
N ASP A 9 18.25 7.57 12.32
CA ASP A 9 17.55 7.25 13.55
C ASP A 9 16.34 6.36 13.25
N THR A 10 16.23 5.24 13.96
CA THR A 10 15.25 4.19 13.68
C THR A 10 14.34 3.97 14.89
N ILE A 11 13.04 3.88 14.66
CA ILE A 11 12.04 3.45 15.65
C ILE A 11 11.52 2.07 15.28
N ILE A 12 11.51 1.15 16.24
CA ILE A 12 10.94 -0.18 16.05
C ILE A 12 9.48 -0.18 16.49
N VAL A 13 8.58 -0.74 15.68
CA VAL A 13 7.20 -1.01 16.05
C VAL A 13 7.05 -2.52 16.25
N LEU A 14 6.61 -2.95 17.42
CA LEU A 14 6.33 -4.37 17.69
C LEU A 14 4.86 -4.68 17.48
N ASP A 15 4.60 -5.65 16.62
CA ASP A 15 3.28 -6.11 16.20
C ASP A 15 2.68 -7.10 17.21
N PHE A 16 1.64 -6.65 17.93
CA PHE A 16 0.80 -7.47 18.81
C PHE A 16 -0.58 -7.79 18.19
N GLY A 17 -0.70 -7.77 16.87
CA GLY A 17 -1.87 -8.23 16.12
C GLY A 17 -2.95 -7.18 15.85
N SER A 18 -2.70 -5.89 16.09
CA SER A 18 -3.63 -4.83 15.71
C SER A 18 -3.70 -4.59 14.19
N GLN A 19 -4.89 -4.27 13.70
CA GLN A 19 -5.12 -3.89 12.31
C GLN A 19 -4.44 -2.56 11.91
N TYR A 20 -3.96 -1.78 12.89
CA TYR A 20 -3.38 -0.44 12.66
C TYR A 20 -1.85 -0.40 12.72
N ASN A 21 -1.16 -1.54 12.83
CA ASN A 21 0.30 -1.56 13.10
C ASN A 21 1.12 -0.91 11.98
N GLN A 22 0.76 -1.18 10.73
CA GLN A 22 1.38 -0.54 9.57
C GLN A 22 1.16 0.98 9.59
N LEU A 23 0.02 1.45 10.12
CA LEU A 23 -0.27 2.87 10.22
C LEU A 23 0.67 3.57 11.21
N ILE A 24 1.01 2.94 12.34
CA ILE A 24 2.00 3.47 13.30
C ILE A 24 3.35 3.67 12.59
N ALA A 25 3.85 2.62 11.92
CA ALA A 25 5.13 2.69 11.20
C ALA A 25 5.09 3.79 10.14
N ARG A 26 4.00 3.90 9.38
CA ARG A 26 3.79 4.93 8.37
C ARG A 26 3.78 6.34 8.95
N ARG A 27 3.09 6.60 10.07
CA ARG A 27 3.08 7.92 10.73
C ARG A 27 4.49 8.38 11.11
N ILE A 28 5.31 7.48 11.63
CA ILE A 28 6.70 7.82 12.00
C ILE A 28 7.50 8.25 10.75
N ARG A 29 7.31 7.57 9.63
CA ARG A 29 7.97 7.92 8.35
C ARG A 29 7.45 9.21 7.73
N GLU A 30 6.16 9.49 7.87
CA GLU A 30 5.58 10.80 7.50
C GLU A 30 6.23 11.96 8.26
N PHE A 31 6.84 11.70 9.42
CA PHE A 31 7.57 12.70 10.19
C PHE A 31 9.05 12.80 9.79
N GLY A 32 9.53 12.02 8.83
CA GLY A 32 10.93 12.04 8.42
C GLY A 32 11.88 11.20 9.29
N VAL A 33 11.35 10.21 10.01
CA VAL A 33 12.14 9.25 10.80
C VAL A 33 11.91 7.83 10.30
N TYR A 34 12.98 7.04 10.17
CA TYR A 34 12.85 5.66 9.68
C TYR A 34 12.18 4.77 10.73
N SER A 35 11.37 3.83 10.27
CA SER A 35 10.70 2.88 11.16
C SER A 35 10.62 1.48 10.55
N GLU A 36 10.71 0.46 11.40
CA GLU A 36 10.52 -0.94 11.03
C GLU A 36 9.48 -1.60 11.95
N LEU A 37 8.52 -2.28 11.34
CA LEU A 37 7.56 -3.18 11.97
C LEU A 37 8.18 -4.59 12.11
N HIS A 38 8.15 -5.14 13.32
CA HIS A 38 8.68 -6.46 13.67
C HIS A 38 7.67 -7.28 14.47
N PRO A 39 7.70 -8.61 14.40
CA PRO A 39 6.81 -9.45 15.20
C PRO A 39 7.11 -9.31 16.69
N HIS A 40 6.10 -9.45 17.55
CA HIS A 40 6.29 -9.43 19.02
C HIS A 40 7.28 -10.48 19.56
N THR A 41 7.62 -11.50 18.77
CA THR A 41 8.55 -12.58 19.12
C THR A 41 10.02 -12.22 18.95
N ILE A 42 10.33 -11.05 18.38
CA ILE A 42 11.73 -10.59 18.25
C ILE A 42 12.39 -10.50 19.63
N THR A 43 13.66 -10.90 19.70
CA THR A 43 14.42 -10.90 20.94
C THR A 43 15.03 -9.54 21.26
N ALA A 44 15.32 -9.30 22.53
CA ALA A 44 16.02 -8.09 22.96
C ALA A 44 17.42 -7.98 22.34
N GLU A 45 18.08 -9.11 22.06
CA GLU A 45 19.39 -9.15 21.40
C GLU A 45 19.32 -8.68 19.94
N GLU A 46 18.30 -9.12 19.19
CA GLU A 46 18.05 -8.68 17.82
C GLU A 46 17.72 -7.18 17.77
N ILE A 47 16.85 -6.69 18.66
CA ILE A 47 16.55 -5.25 18.76
C ILE A 47 17.83 -4.47 19.09
N LYS A 48 18.64 -4.93 20.03
CA LYS A 48 19.90 -4.27 20.39
C LYS A 48 20.87 -4.21 19.21
N ALA A 49 20.93 -5.25 18.38
CA ALA A 49 21.75 -5.27 17.17
C ALA A 49 21.25 -4.30 16.09
N MET A 50 19.97 -3.93 16.11
CA MET A 50 19.40 -2.89 15.24
C MET A 50 19.73 -1.47 15.71
N ASN A 51 20.09 -1.29 16.98
CA ASN A 51 20.43 0.00 17.61
C ASN A 51 19.37 1.11 17.40
N PRO A 52 18.08 0.86 17.71
CA PRO A 52 17.04 1.86 17.54
C PRO A 52 17.09 2.95 18.62
N LYS A 53 16.41 4.07 18.36
CA LYS A 53 16.23 5.19 19.30
C LYS A 53 15.06 5.02 20.26
N GLY A 54 14.10 4.17 19.92
CA GLY A 54 12.91 3.91 20.72
C GLY A 54 12.07 2.79 20.12
N ILE A 55 11.11 2.32 20.91
CA ILE A 55 10.24 1.19 20.55
C ILE A 55 8.78 1.57 20.80
N ILE A 56 7.89 1.26 19.86
CA ILE A 56 6.44 1.38 20.03
C ILE A 56 5.84 -0.02 20.09
N PHE A 57 5.12 -0.33 21.17
CA PHE A 57 4.36 -1.57 21.29
C PHE A 57 2.95 -1.31 20.78
N SER A 58 2.54 -2.01 19.72
CA SER A 58 1.25 -1.78 19.11
C SER A 58 0.07 -2.26 19.99
N GLY A 59 -1.14 -1.93 19.54
CA GLY A 59 -2.35 -2.58 20.05
C GLY A 59 -2.46 -4.05 19.63
N GLY A 60 -3.52 -4.69 20.08
CA GLY A 60 -3.82 -6.09 19.80
C GLY A 60 -5.24 -6.45 20.22
N PRO A 61 -5.84 -7.50 19.64
CA PRO A 61 -7.22 -7.91 19.95
C PRO A 61 -7.32 -8.74 21.24
N ASN A 62 -6.19 -9.24 21.75
CA ASN A 62 -6.15 -10.17 22.87
C ASN A 62 -6.24 -9.48 24.23
N SER A 63 -6.59 -10.24 25.27
CA SER A 63 -6.38 -9.84 26.65
C SER A 63 -4.97 -10.25 27.09
N VAL A 64 -4.27 -9.42 27.88
CA VAL A 64 -2.92 -9.73 28.39
C VAL A 64 -2.87 -10.91 29.37
N TYR A 65 -4.03 -11.36 29.86
CA TYR A 65 -4.17 -12.56 30.70
C TYR A 65 -4.81 -13.76 29.98
N GLY A 66 -5.15 -13.61 28.69
CA GLY A 66 -5.71 -14.71 27.91
C GLY A 66 -4.69 -15.83 27.68
N GLU A 67 -5.17 -17.06 27.47
CA GLU A 67 -4.31 -18.22 27.18
C GLU A 67 -3.47 -18.03 25.90
N ASN A 68 -4.00 -17.29 24.93
CA ASN A 68 -3.33 -16.94 23.68
C ASN A 68 -2.79 -15.49 23.70
N ALA A 69 -2.48 -14.96 24.88
CA ALA A 69 -1.89 -13.62 24.99
C ALA A 69 -0.55 -13.55 24.26
N PHE A 70 -0.34 -12.46 23.52
CA PHE A 70 0.96 -12.20 22.92
C PHE A 70 1.90 -11.63 23.98
N HIS A 71 3.10 -12.17 24.02
CA HIS A 71 4.17 -11.74 24.91
C HIS A 71 5.38 -11.28 24.10
N CYS A 72 6.21 -10.45 24.71
CA CYS A 72 7.50 -10.06 24.15
C CYS A 72 8.62 -10.58 25.04
N ASP A 73 9.86 -10.57 24.54
CA ASP A 73 11.03 -10.80 25.38
C ASP A 73 11.11 -9.71 26.46
N GLU A 74 10.94 -10.10 27.73
CA GLU A 74 10.90 -9.16 28.85
C GLU A 74 12.19 -8.32 28.98
N LYS A 75 13.32 -8.84 28.49
CA LYS A 75 14.59 -8.11 28.47
C LYS A 75 14.54 -6.84 27.62
N ILE A 76 13.54 -6.68 26.74
CA ILE A 76 13.33 -5.46 25.96
C ILE A 76 13.14 -4.26 26.90
N PHE A 77 12.44 -4.42 28.02
CA PHE A 77 12.25 -3.36 29.02
C PHE A 77 13.55 -2.98 29.75
N GLU A 78 14.57 -3.83 29.69
CA GLU A 78 15.88 -3.63 30.34
C GLU A 78 16.91 -2.95 29.42
N LEU A 79 16.59 -2.76 28.12
CA LEU A 79 17.52 -2.18 27.15
C LEU A 79 17.83 -0.69 27.39
N GLY A 80 17.08 -0.02 28.28
CA GLY A 80 17.22 1.41 28.55
C GLY A 80 16.76 2.31 27.40
N LEU A 81 15.99 1.76 26.46
CA LEU A 81 15.39 2.48 25.35
C LEU A 81 14.02 3.04 25.77
N PRO A 82 13.61 4.22 25.26
CA PRO A 82 12.24 4.69 25.40
C PRO A 82 11.24 3.71 24.79
N ILE A 83 10.14 3.45 25.51
CA ILE A 83 9.07 2.56 25.04
C ILE A 83 7.72 3.27 25.13
N PHE A 84 6.95 3.21 24.05
CA PHE A 84 5.59 3.72 24.00
C PHE A 84 4.58 2.59 23.71
N GLY A 85 3.74 2.25 24.70
CA GLY A 85 2.71 1.24 24.57
C GLY A 85 1.36 1.80 24.14
N ILE A 86 0.78 1.25 23.07
CA ILE A 86 -0.55 1.63 22.58
C ILE A 86 -1.53 0.50 22.87
N CYS A 87 -2.62 0.80 23.57
CA CYS A 87 -3.68 -0.15 23.95
C CYS A 87 -3.12 -1.43 24.59
N TYR A 88 -3.05 -2.54 23.85
CA TYR A 88 -2.44 -3.79 24.32
C TYR A 88 -0.99 -3.61 24.79
N GLY A 89 -0.19 -2.80 24.09
CA GLY A 89 1.17 -2.48 24.49
C GLY A 89 1.26 -1.79 25.86
N MET A 90 0.32 -0.88 26.15
CA MET A 90 0.20 -0.25 27.48
C MET A 90 -0.14 -1.30 28.54
N GLN A 91 -1.08 -2.20 28.25
CA GLN A 91 -1.50 -3.25 29.19
C GLN A 91 -0.39 -4.26 29.47
N LEU A 92 0.39 -4.63 28.44
CA LEU A 92 1.52 -5.53 28.58
C LEU A 92 2.61 -4.91 29.45
N MET A 93 2.92 -3.63 29.21
CA MET A 93 3.83 -2.83 30.04
C MET A 93 3.34 -2.77 31.50
N THR A 94 2.05 -2.47 31.71
CA THR A 94 1.45 -2.46 33.05
C THR A 94 1.64 -3.78 33.77
N LYS A 95 1.31 -4.89 33.10
CA LYS A 95 1.42 -6.24 33.66
C LYS A 95 2.87 -6.57 34.03
N HIS A 96 3.83 -6.26 33.16
CA HIS A 96 5.25 -6.54 33.38
C HIS A 96 5.78 -5.83 34.63
N PHE A 97 5.41 -4.57 34.85
CA PHE A 97 5.84 -3.80 36.04
C PHE A 97 4.95 -4.01 37.28
N GLY A 98 4.06 -5.02 37.29
CA GLY A 98 3.26 -5.39 38.46
C GLY A 98 2.02 -4.53 38.72
N GLY A 99 1.58 -3.75 37.72
CA GLY A 99 0.29 -3.06 37.77
C GLY A 99 -0.90 -4.01 37.55
N LYS A 100 -2.12 -3.46 37.56
CA LYS A 100 -3.37 -4.22 37.43
C LYS A 100 -4.09 -3.86 36.14
N VAL A 101 -4.43 -4.89 35.36
CA VAL A 101 -5.28 -4.78 34.16
C VAL A 101 -6.53 -5.63 34.42
N GLU A 102 -7.70 -5.07 34.16
CA GLU A 102 -8.98 -5.73 34.37
C GLU A 102 -9.86 -5.60 33.13
N ARG A 103 -10.77 -6.55 32.98
CA ARG A 103 -11.75 -6.49 31.90
C ARG A 103 -12.70 -5.32 32.16
N ALA A 104 -12.92 -4.49 31.14
CA ALA A 104 -13.80 -3.34 31.28
C ALA A 104 -15.26 -3.79 31.45
N ASN A 105 -16.01 -3.15 32.35
CA ASN A 105 -17.44 -3.41 32.55
C ASN A 105 -18.28 -3.00 31.32
N HIS A 106 -17.82 -1.98 30.60
CA HIS A 106 -18.34 -1.52 29.32
C HIS A 106 -17.18 -1.48 28.33
N ARG A 107 -17.36 -2.07 27.14
CA ARG A 107 -16.35 -1.95 26.07
C ARG A 107 -16.51 -0.59 25.42
N GLU A 108 -15.49 0.26 25.49
CA GLU A 108 -15.47 1.56 24.83
C GLU A 108 -14.86 1.40 23.44
N TYR A 109 -15.70 1.51 22.43
CA TYR A 109 -15.30 1.55 21.02
C TYR A 109 -15.80 2.85 20.42
N GLY A 110 -14.88 3.72 20.01
CA GLY A 110 -15.21 4.96 19.31
C GLY A 110 -14.61 6.21 19.93
N LYS A 111 -15.21 7.35 19.62
CA LYS A 111 -14.75 8.67 20.07
C LYS A 111 -15.00 8.84 21.57
N ALA A 112 -13.97 9.26 22.29
CA ALA A 112 -14.06 9.65 23.69
C ALA A 112 -13.33 11.00 23.90
N VAL A 113 -13.75 11.75 24.92
CA VAL A 113 -13.05 12.94 25.37
C VAL A 113 -12.00 12.52 26.39
N LEU A 114 -10.75 12.79 26.07
CA LEU A 114 -9.60 12.59 26.95
C LEU A 114 -9.32 13.88 27.72
N LYS A 115 -9.07 13.76 29.03
CA LYS A 115 -8.60 14.84 29.90
C LYS A 115 -7.15 14.56 30.29
N VAL A 116 -6.24 15.44 29.89
CA VAL A 116 -4.80 15.36 30.22
C VAL A 116 -4.59 16.04 31.57
N GLU A 117 -4.15 15.27 32.57
CA GLU A 117 -3.94 15.73 33.94
C GLU A 117 -2.46 16.03 34.22
N ASN A 118 -1.54 15.30 33.57
CA ASN A 118 -0.10 15.54 33.66
C ASN A 118 0.49 15.83 32.28
N LYS A 119 1.23 16.93 32.17
CA LYS A 119 1.91 17.34 30.93
C LYS A 119 3.28 16.67 30.82
N SER A 120 3.29 15.34 30.78
CA SER A 120 4.50 14.57 30.50
C SER A 120 5.07 14.94 29.12
N LYS A 121 6.32 14.55 28.83
CA LYS A 121 6.94 14.79 27.52
C LYS A 121 6.07 14.31 26.35
N LEU A 122 5.29 13.25 26.55
CA LEU A 122 4.39 12.70 25.53
C LEU A 122 3.22 13.65 25.21
N TYR A 123 2.72 14.39 26.21
CA TYR A 123 1.61 15.35 26.08
C TYR A 123 2.08 16.80 25.96
N ALA A 124 3.37 17.03 25.70
CA ALA A 124 3.93 18.37 25.54
C ALA A 124 3.19 19.15 24.43
N ASN A 125 2.81 20.39 24.74
CA ASN A 125 2.11 21.30 23.82
C ASN A 125 0.76 20.80 23.28
N LEU A 126 0.14 19.79 23.91
CA LEU A 126 -1.21 19.32 23.58
C LEU A 126 -2.27 19.99 24.47
N PRO A 127 -3.52 20.13 23.99
CA PRO A 127 -4.60 20.67 24.81
C PRO A 127 -4.96 19.72 25.97
N GLU A 128 -5.50 20.30 27.04
CA GLU A 128 -5.92 19.56 28.24
C GLU A 128 -7.16 18.69 27.99
N GLU A 129 -8.00 19.07 27.03
CA GLU A 129 -9.10 18.22 26.55
C GLU A 129 -8.92 17.96 25.05
N GLN A 130 -9.07 16.70 24.63
CA GLN A 130 -8.93 16.29 23.23
C GLN A 130 -9.79 15.08 22.90
N VAL A 131 -10.21 14.96 21.63
CA VAL A 131 -10.95 13.78 21.16
C VAL A 131 -9.97 12.69 20.72
N VAL A 132 -10.18 11.48 21.25
CA VAL A 132 -9.37 10.30 20.94
C VAL A 132 -10.23 9.11 20.53
N TRP A 133 -9.61 8.15 19.86
CA TRP A 133 -10.26 6.90 19.46
C TRP A 133 -9.94 5.75 20.41
N MET A 134 -10.90 5.41 21.27
CA MET A 134 -10.82 4.28 22.19
C MET A 134 -11.21 2.99 21.48
N SER A 135 -10.48 1.91 21.73
CA SER A 135 -10.81 0.58 21.24
C SER A 135 -10.19 -0.49 22.13
N HIS A 136 -10.77 -0.70 23.31
CA HIS A 136 -10.24 -1.66 24.27
C HIS A 136 -11.32 -2.49 24.98
N GLY A 137 -11.00 -3.76 25.23
CA GLY A 137 -11.85 -4.68 26.01
C GLY A 137 -11.42 -4.79 27.47
N ASP A 138 -10.14 -4.52 27.74
CA ASP A 138 -9.53 -4.46 29.07
C ASP A 138 -9.05 -3.02 29.32
N LEU A 139 -8.85 -2.65 30.58
CA LEU A 139 -8.32 -1.35 30.97
C LEU A 139 -7.39 -1.49 32.18
N VAL A 140 -6.46 -0.55 32.32
CA VAL A 140 -5.57 -0.47 33.48
C VAL A 140 -6.34 0.10 34.68
N THR A 141 -6.37 -0.62 35.81
CA THR A 141 -7.01 -0.18 37.07
C THR A 141 -6.02 0.08 38.20
N GLY A 142 -4.79 -0.40 38.07
CA GLY A 142 -3.72 -0.17 39.04
C GLY A 142 -2.42 0.18 38.33
N LEU A 143 -1.87 1.35 38.65
CA LEU A 143 -0.58 1.78 38.11
C LEU A 143 0.56 0.91 38.65
N PRO A 144 1.57 0.59 37.82
CA PRO A 144 2.82 0.04 38.31
C PRO A 144 3.60 1.06 39.16
N GLU A 145 4.52 0.58 40.00
CA GLU A 145 5.33 1.46 40.84
C GLU A 145 6.17 2.44 40.00
N GLY A 146 6.15 3.72 40.38
CA GLY A 146 6.87 4.80 39.70
C GLY A 146 6.18 5.34 38.44
N PHE A 147 5.02 4.81 38.05
CA PHE A 147 4.18 5.41 37.01
C PHE A 147 3.23 6.45 37.61
N VAL A 148 2.86 7.43 36.79
CA VAL A 148 1.83 8.44 37.09
C VAL A 148 0.73 8.40 36.03
N VAL A 149 -0.48 8.82 36.40
CA VAL A 149 -1.57 9.00 35.44
C VAL A 149 -1.30 10.28 34.65
N ASP A 150 -1.27 10.16 33.33
CA ASP A 150 -1.13 11.30 32.43
C ASP A 150 -2.47 11.82 31.93
N ALA A 151 -3.41 10.91 31.67
CA ALA A 151 -4.70 11.27 31.13
C ALA A 151 -5.81 10.30 31.55
N THR A 152 -7.04 10.81 31.60
CA THR A 152 -8.25 10.09 32.01
C THR A 152 -9.38 10.29 31.00
N SER A 153 -10.35 9.38 30.97
CA SER A 153 -11.64 9.56 30.28
C SER A 153 -12.78 9.16 31.23
N GLU A 154 -14.02 9.47 30.86
CA GLU A 154 -15.20 9.14 31.67
C GLU A 154 -15.28 7.65 32.04
N SER A 155 -14.92 6.76 31.11
CA SER A 155 -14.99 5.31 31.30
C SER A 155 -13.63 4.63 31.48
N CYS A 156 -12.53 5.38 31.34
CA CYS A 156 -11.16 4.88 31.49
C CYS A 156 -10.35 5.78 32.47
N PRO A 157 -10.28 5.41 33.76
CA PRO A 157 -9.57 6.19 34.78
C PRO A 157 -8.05 6.32 34.56
N ILE A 158 -7.47 5.44 33.74
CA ILE A 158 -6.04 5.47 33.38
C ILE A 158 -5.96 5.32 31.86
N ALA A 159 -6.31 6.39 31.16
CA ALA A 159 -6.29 6.45 29.70
C ALA A 159 -4.90 6.76 29.13
N GLY A 160 -4.04 7.38 29.93
CA GLY A 160 -2.62 7.58 29.65
C GLY A 160 -1.79 7.46 30.93
N MET A 161 -0.58 6.93 30.84
CA MET A 161 0.35 6.81 31.96
C MET A 161 1.80 6.98 31.50
N SER A 162 2.67 7.42 32.41
CA SER A 162 4.10 7.52 32.13
C SER A 162 4.98 7.22 33.35
N ASN A 163 6.20 6.80 33.07
CA ASN A 163 7.34 6.79 33.98
C ASN A 163 8.50 7.52 33.28
N GLU A 164 8.59 8.83 33.49
CA GLU A 164 9.57 9.68 32.79
C GLU A 164 11.02 9.36 33.16
N ALA A 165 11.26 8.82 34.37
CA ALA A 165 12.60 8.40 34.78
C ALA A 165 13.14 7.24 33.94
N LYS A 166 12.24 6.38 33.43
CA LYS A 166 12.57 5.25 32.54
C LYS A 166 12.19 5.50 31.08
N ASN A 167 11.66 6.68 30.74
CA ASN A 167 11.08 7.00 29.43
C ASN A 167 10.06 5.95 28.93
N LEU A 168 9.21 5.47 29.84
CA LEU A 168 8.14 4.51 29.52
C LEU A 168 6.81 5.25 29.48
N TYR A 169 6.06 5.09 28.40
CA TYR A 169 4.79 5.77 28.19
C TYR A 169 3.73 4.78 27.70
N GLY A 170 2.47 5.01 28.04
CA GLY A 170 1.37 4.16 27.62
C GLY A 170 0.07 4.93 27.43
N VAL A 171 -0.69 4.58 26.39
CA VAL A 171 -2.04 5.12 26.14
C VAL A 171 -3.03 4.01 25.85
N GLN A 172 -4.30 4.20 26.26
CA GLN A 172 -5.37 3.21 26.09
C GLN A 172 -6.22 3.45 24.82
N PHE A 173 -5.89 4.50 24.05
CA PHE A 173 -6.47 4.86 22.75
C PHE A 173 -5.46 4.69 21.61
N HIS A 174 -5.92 4.84 20.36
CA HIS A 174 -5.10 4.72 19.16
C HIS A 174 -4.69 6.11 18.61
N PRO A 175 -3.47 6.61 18.87
CA PRO A 175 -3.01 7.88 18.33
C PRO A 175 -2.74 7.84 16.81
N GLU A 176 -2.56 6.66 16.22
CA GLU A 176 -2.21 6.50 14.81
C GLU A 176 -3.39 6.75 13.85
N VAL A 177 -4.63 6.66 14.34
CA VAL A 177 -5.84 6.83 13.54
C VAL A 177 -6.28 8.29 13.47
N ARG A 178 -6.82 8.70 12.31
CA ARG A 178 -7.27 10.09 12.07
C ARG A 178 -8.38 10.58 13.01
N HIS A 179 -9.08 9.67 13.66
CA HIS A 179 -10.14 10.03 14.61
C HIS A 179 -9.60 10.62 15.91
N SER A 180 -8.33 10.38 16.23
CA SER A 180 -7.63 11.02 17.36
C SER A 180 -7.04 12.35 16.87
N GLU A 181 -7.64 13.47 17.27
CA GLU A 181 -7.38 14.80 16.69
C GLU A 181 -5.91 15.22 16.80
N HIS A 182 -5.26 14.90 17.92
CA HIS A 182 -3.84 15.18 18.20
C HIS A 182 -2.97 13.93 18.26
N GLY A 183 -3.46 12.81 17.70
CA GLY A 183 -2.75 11.53 17.78
C GLY A 183 -1.37 11.55 17.10
N ASN A 184 -1.26 12.21 15.94
CA ASN A 184 0.02 12.41 15.26
C ASN A 184 1.00 13.25 16.09
N ASP A 185 0.52 14.31 16.76
CA ASP A 185 1.36 15.16 17.59
C ASP A 185 1.90 14.39 18.80
N LEU A 186 1.10 13.48 19.35
CA LEU A 186 1.51 12.59 20.44
C LEU A 186 2.61 11.61 20.01
N ILE A 187 2.48 11.00 18.82
CA ILE A 187 3.56 10.15 18.26
C ILE A 187 4.81 10.99 17.95
N LYS A 188 4.66 12.21 17.43
CA LYS A 188 5.79 13.14 17.21
C LYS A 188 6.51 13.48 18.52
N ASN A 189 5.77 13.76 19.59
CA ASN A 189 6.34 14.03 20.91
C ASN A 189 7.17 12.84 21.41
N PHE A 190 6.70 11.60 21.20
CA PHE A 190 7.50 10.42 21.50
C PHE A 190 8.76 10.33 20.63
N VAL A 191 8.63 10.45 19.31
CA VAL A 191 9.75 10.29 18.36
C VAL A 191 10.82 11.36 18.54
N PHE A 192 10.45 12.63 18.60
CA PHE A 192 11.41 13.73 18.70
C PHE A 192 11.69 14.15 20.14
N GLY A 193 10.65 14.30 20.96
CA GLY A 193 10.78 14.81 22.32
C GLY A 193 11.33 13.79 23.31
N VAL A 194 10.92 12.52 23.19
CA VAL A 194 11.36 11.44 24.09
C VAL A 194 12.58 10.70 23.52
N CYS A 195 12.51 10.23 22.28
CA CYS A 195 13.59 9.44 21.67
C CYS A 195 14.74 10.30 21.15
N GLY A 196 14.51 11.60 20.95
CA GLY A 196 15.54 12.51 20.43
C GLY A 196 15.96 12.20 19.00
N CYS A 197 15.06 11.63 18.19
CA CYS A 197 15.35 11.37 16.78
C CYS A 197 15.58 12.67 16.02
N SER A 198 16.38 12.61 14.96
CA SER A 198 16.53 13.69 13.98
C SER A 198 15.80 13.33 12.68
N GLU A 199 15.22 14.34 12.02
CA GLU A 199 14.68 14.17 10.67
C GLU A 199 15.83 13.83 9.72
N GLY A 200 15.78 12.64 9.13
CA GLY A 200 16.83 12.15 8.22
C GLY A 200 16.31 11.23 7.13
N TRP A 201 15.06 10.76 7.27
CA TRP A 201 14.38 9.94 6.29
C TRP A 201 13.64 10.84 5.30
N ASN A 202 14.21 11.01 4.11
CA ASN A 202 13.57 11.65 2.97
C ASN A 202 13.93 10.90 1.69
N MET A 203 13.15 11.10 0.62
CA MET A 203 13.32 10.32 -0.61
C MET A 203 14.58 10.71 -1.40
N GLU A 204 15.06 11.96 -1.29
CA GLU A 204 16.32 12.39 -1.92
C GLU A 204 17.52 11.59 -1.37
N ASN A 205 17.66 11.54 -0.04
CA ASN A 205 18.71 10.76 0.62
C ASN A 205 18.55 9.26 0.35
N PHE A 206 17.31 8.77 0.33
CA PHE A 206 17.03 7.36 0.02
C PHE A 206 17.53 7.00 -1.39
N ILE A 207 17.30 7.87 -2.38
CA ILE A 207 17.82 7.67 -3.75
C ILE A 207 19.33 7.49 -3.70
N GLU A 208 20.08 8.40 -3.08
CA GLU A 208 21.54 8.35 -3.07
C GLU A 208 22.07 7.04 -2.49
N VAL A 209 21.55 6.65 -1.31
CA VAL A 209 21.96 5.41 -0.63
C VAL A 209 21.59 4.17 -1.43
N GLU A 210 20.39 4.12 -2.01
CA GLU A 210 19.94 2.96 -2.76
C GLU A 210 20.68 2.85 -4.10
N LEU A 211 21.02 3.97 -4.76
CA LEU A 211 21.88 3.97 -5.96
C LEU A 211 23.26 3.37 -5.67
N GLU A 212 23.90 3.73 -4.57
CA GLU A 212 25.19 3.15 -4.16
C GLU A 212 25.07 1.64 -3.90
N LYS A 213 24.05 1.24 -3.13
CA LYS A 213 23.77 -0.18 -2.85
C LYS A 213 23.52 -0.99 -4.11
N ILE A 214 22.78 -0.45 -5.08
CA ILE A 214 22.54 -1.10 -6.37
C ILE A 214 23.88 -1.27 -7.12
N ARG A 215 24.71 -0.22 -7.21
CA ARG A 215 26.03 -0.30 -7.86
C ARG A 215 26.95 -1.33 -7.22
N GLU A 216 27.02 -1.36 -5.89
CA GLU A 216 27.83 -2.34 -5.15
C GLU A 216 27.33 -3.77 -5.36
N THR A 217 26.01 -3.97 -5.34
CA THR A 217 25.39 -5.29 -5.46
C THR A 217 25.52 -5.85 -6.88
N VAL A 218 25.28 -5.01 -7.89
CA VAL A 218 25.28 -5.41 -9.30
C VAL A 218 26.70 -5.49 -9.87
N GLY A 219 27.58 -4.54 -9.53
CA GLY A 219 28.91 -4.45 -10.11
C GLY A 219 28.86 -4.27 -11.62
N ASP A 220 29.52 -5.16 -12.36
CA ASP A 220 29.60 -5.18 -13.84
C ASP A 220 28.54 -6.08 -14.50
N LYS A 221 27.63 -6.66 -13.71
CA LYS A 221 26.61 -7.60 -14.17
C LYS A 221 25.38 -6.90 -14.74
N LYS A 222 24.51 -7.67 -15.40
CA LYS A 222 23.28 -7.13 -16.00
C LYS A 222 22.04 -7.45 -15.16
N VAL A 223 21.08 -6.54 -15.25
CA VAL A 223 19.80 -6.61 -14.54
C VAL A 223 18.67 -6.68 -15.55
N LEU A 224 17.80 -7.66 -15.40
CA LEU A 224 16.54 -7.76 -16.12
C LEU A 224 15.41 -7.18 -15.26
N CYS A 225 14.50 -6.42 -15.86
CA CYS A 225 13.34 -5.88 -15.16
C CYS A 225 12.06 -6.12 -15.96
N ALA A 226 11.03 -6.67 -15.33
CA ALA A 226 9.69 -6.74 -15.90
C ALA A 226 8.99 -5.39 -15.72
N LEU A 227 8.86 -4.64 -16.82
CA LEU A 227 8.17 -3.36 -16.82
C LEU A 227 6.69 -3.59 -17.12
N SER A 228 5.81 -3.20 -16.20
CA SER A 228 4.35 -3.35 -16.38
C SER A 228 3.63 -2.05 -16.73
N GLY A 229 4.32 -0.90 -16.67
CA GLY A 229 3.70 0.42 -16.78
C GLY A 229 2.95 0.88 -15.51
N GLY A 230 2.97 0.06 -14.45
CA GLY A 230 2.54 0.45 -13.11
C GLY A 230 3.60 1.29 -12.39
N VAL A 231 3.19 2.00 -11.34
CA VAL A 231 4.07 2.89 -10.57
C VAL A 231 5.31 2.16 -10.04
N ASP A 232 5.14 0.99 -9.42
CA ASP A 232 6.23 0.32 -8.70
C ASP A 232 7.32 -0.17 -9.67
N SER A 233 6.93 -0.85 -10.74
CA SER A 233 7.87 -1.33 -11.77
C SER A 233 8.55 -0.16 -12.48
N SER A 234 7.84 0.94 -12.71
CA SER A 234 8.40 2.16 -13.30
C SER A 234 9.47 2.80 -12.40
N VAL A 235 9.19 2.92 -11.10
CA VAL A 235 10.12 3.49 -10.13
C VAL A 235 11.36 2.60 -9.98
N VAL A 236 11.19 1.28 -9.88
CA VAL A 236 12.31 0.33 -9.88
C VAL A 236 13.18 0.49 -11.12
N ALA A 237 12.55 0.51 -12.31
CA ALA A 237 13.24 0.58 -13.57
C ALA A 237 14.08 1.87 -13.66
N VAL A 238 13.50 3.03 -13.35
CA VAL A 238 14.21 4.32 -13.39
C VAL A 238 15.29 4.41 -12.32
N LEU A 239 15.04 3.91 -11.10
CA LEU A 239 16.03 3.90 -10.02
C LEU A 239 17.26 3.05 -10.39
N ILE A 240 17.04 1.84 -10.90
CA ILE A 240 18.14 0.97 -11.33
C ILE A 240 18.84 1.57 -12.55
N HIS A 241 18.11 2.12 -13.53
CA HIS A 241 18.73 2.78 -14.68
C HIS A 241 19.64 3.93 -14.25
N LYS A 242 19.21 4.76 -13.29
CA LYS A 242 20.02 5.84 -12.73
C LYS A 242 21.27 5.33 -11.99
N ALA A 243 21.24 4.09 -11.47
CA ALA A 243 22.36 3.47 -10.80
C ALA A 243 23.42 2.91 -11.77
N ILE A 244 22.98 2.16 -12.78
CA ILE A 244 23.84 1.29 -13.61
C ILE A 244 23.67 1.47 -15.13
N GLY A 245 22.84 2.42 -15.58
CA GLY A 245 22.66 2.77 -16.99
C GLY A 245 22.24 1.59 -17.86
N ASP A 246 23.03 1.33 -18.91
CA ASP A 246 22.78 0.31 -19.96
C ASP A 246 22.94 -1.14 -19.47
N GLN A 247 23.37 -1.35 -18.23
CA GLN A 247 23.35 -2.68 -17.60
C GLN A 247 21.93 -3.18 -17.31
N LEU A 248 20.94 -2.27 -17.33
CA LEU A 248 19.53 -2.60 -17.19
C LEU A 248 18.87 -2.87 -18.54
N THR A 249 18.18 -4.00 -18.65
CA THR A 249 17.25 -4.29 -19.74
C THR A 249 15.84 -4.47 -19.16
N CYS A 250 14.87 -3.73 -19.70
CA CYS A 250 13.48 -3.87 -19.35
C CYS A 250 12.74 -4.68 -20.42
N ILE A 251 11.88 -5.61 -20.01
CA ILE A 251 10.92 -6.28 -20.90
C ILE A 251 9.54 -5.73 -20.57
N PHE A 252 8.86 -5.20 -21.60
CA PHE A 252 7.47 -4.77 -21.52
C PHE A 252 6.62 -5.66 -22.42
N VAL A 253 5.69 -6.41 -21.81
CA VAL A 253 4.80 -7.33 -22.53
C VAL A 253 3.46 -6.65 -22.82
N ASP A 254 3.23 -6.34 -24.10
CA ASP A 254 1.93 -5.91 -24.58
C ASP A 254 1.06 -7.14 -24.88
N HIS A 255 0.29 -7.55 -23.87
CA HIS A 255 -0.64 -8.67 -23.97
C HIS A 255 -1.97 -8.27 -24.65
N GLY A 256 -2.11 -7.03 -25.13
CA GLY A 256 -3.31 -6.56 -25.81
C GLY A 256 -4.52 -6.30 -24.91
N LEU A 257 -4.39 -6.39 -23.58
CA LEU A 257 -5.47 -6.04 -22.63
C LEU A 257 -5.16 -4.75 -21.86
N LEU A 258 -4.31 -3.90 -22.43
CA LEU A 258 -3.97 -2.59 -21.88
C LEU A 258 -5.01 -1.53 -22.29
N ARG A 259 -4.96 -0.37 -21.62
CA ARG A 259 -5.77 0.79 -21.99
C ARG A 259 -5.31 1.37 -23.34
N LYS A 260 -6.15 2.21 -23.92
CA LYS A 260 -5.82 2.95 -25.15
C LYS A 260 -4.50 3.72 -24.98
N ASP A 261 -3.62 3.57 -25.98
CA ASP A 261 -2.30 4.21 -26.11
C ASP A 261 -1.31 3.95 -24.96
N GLU A 262 -1.57 2.94 -24.12
CA GLU A 262 -0.76 2.66 -22.94
C GLU A 262 0.63 2.11 -23.30
N ALA A 263 0.70 1.18 -24.26
CA ALA A 263 1.96 0.62 -24.70
C ALA A 263 2.86 1.69 -25.33
N GLU A 264 2.29 2.56 -26.16
CA GLU A 264 2.98 3.69 -26.78
C GLU A 264 3.46 4.69 -25.72
N GLY A 265 2.62 5.00 -24.72
CA GLY A 265 2.97 5.88 -23.61
C GLY A 265 4.14 5.35 -22.76
N VAL A 266 4.16 4.05 -22.48
CA VAL A 266 5.28 3.39 -21.78
C VAL A 266 6.56 3.51 -22.61
N MET A 267 6.54 3.16 -23.90
CA MET A 267 7.74 3.24 -24.75
C MET A 267 8.26 4.67 -24.88
N LYS A 268 7.37 5.65 -25.10
CA LYS A 268 7.73 7.07 -25.16
C LYS A 268 8.38 7.55 -23.86
N THR A 269 7.85 7.14 -22.71
CA THR A 269 8.40 7.58 -21.42
C THR A 269 9.76 6.95 -21.15
N PHE A 270 9.84 5.62 -21.18
CA PHE A 270 11.04 4.92 -20.69
C PHE A 270 12.11 4.78 -21.76
N SER A 271 11.74 4.48 -23.01
CA SER A 271 12.72 4.33 -24.09
C SER A 271 13.14 5.66 -24.69
N GLU A 272 12.19 6.57 -25.01
CA GLU A 272 12.56 7.87 -25.61
C GLU A 272 12.92 8.92 -24.56
N GLY A 273 12.18 9.00 -23.45
CA GLY A 273 12.37 10.00 -22.40
C GLY A 273 13.57 9.71 -21.48
N PHE A 274 13.62 8.50 -20.92
CA PHE A 274 14.71 8.07 -20.03
C PHE A 274 15.88 7.37 -20.77
N HIS A 275 15.78 7.14 -22.08
CA HIS A 275 16.80 6.44 -22.86
C HIS A 275 17.13 5.02 -22.35
N MET A 276 16.14 4.34 -21.78
CA MET A 276 16.30 2.99 -21.26
C MET A 276 16.24 1.94 -22.37
N ASN A 277 16.97 0.85 -22.20
CA ASN A 277 16.85 -0.32 -23.05
C ASN A 277 15.55 -1.08 -22.72
N VAL A 278 14.48 -0.81 -23.48
CA VAL A 278 13.17 -1.43 -23.31
C VAL A 278 12.84 -2.30 -24.52
N ILE A 279 12.64 -3.60 -24.26
CA ILE A 279 12.18 -4.57 -25.26
C ILE A 279 10.65 -4.63 -25.17
N LYS A 280 9.96 -4.06 -26.18
CA LYS A 280 8.51 -4.22 -26.35
C LYS A 280 8.23 -5.56 -27.00
N VAL A 281 7.44 -6.39 -26.31
CA VAL A 281 7.01 -7.71 -26.79
C VAL A 281 5.53 -7.61 -27.13
N ASP A 282 5.19 -7.71 -28.41
CA ASP A 282 3.80 -7.82 -28.85
C ASP A 282 3.34 -9.28 -28.69
N ALA A 283 2.49 -9.53 -27.69
CA ALA A 283 1.93 -10.83 -27.40
C ALA A 283 0.41 -10.87 -27.60
N LYS A 284 -0.18 -9.84 -28.23
CA LYS A 284 -1.64 -9.70 -28.36
C LYS A 284 -2.31 -10.95 -28.93
N GLU A 285 -1.81 -11.45 -30.07
CA GLU A 285 -2.38 -12.62 -30.73
C GLU A 285 -2.32 -13.88 -29.84
N ARG A 286 -1.20 -14.07 -29.12
CA ARG A 286 -0.98 -15.20 -28.23
C ARG A 286 -1.99 -15.22 -27.09
N PHE A 287 -2.22 -14.07 -26.44
CA PHE A 287 -3.21 -13.95 -25.37
C PHE A 287 -4.64 -14.11 -25.89
N MET A 288 -4.99 -13.43 -26.99
CA MET A 288 -6.34 -13.48 -27.56
C MET A 288 -6.74 -14.89 -28.00
N ASN A 289 -5.80 -15.67 -28.56
CA ASN A 289 -6.05 -17.06 -28.93
C ASN A 289 -6.36 -17.95 -27.73
N LYS A 290 -5.70 -17.72 -26.57
CA LYS A 290 -5.94 -18.49 -25.35
C LYS A 290 -7.20 -18.09 -24.59
N LEU A 291 -7.64 -16.84 -24.76
CA LEU A 291 -8.84 -16.31 -24.10
C LEU A 291 -10.12 -16.56 -24.90
N LYS A 292 -10.01 -17.08 -26.13
CA LYS A 292 -11.15 -17.40 -26.99
C LYS A 292 -12.08 -18.41 -26.31
N GLY A 293 -13.36 -18.05 -26.22
CA GLY A 293 -14.40 -18.86 -25.58
C GLY A 293 -14.31 -18.95 -24.05
N VAL A 294 -13.42 -18.20 -23.40
CA VAL A 294 -13.27 -18.22 -21.93
C VAL A 294 -14.16 -17.15 -21.31
N GLU A 295 -15.16 -17.58 -20.54
CA GLU A 295 -16.08 -16.67 -19.85
C GLU A 295 -15.80 -16.57 -18.35
N ASP A 296 -15.33 -17.66 -17.72
CA ASP A 296 -15.10 -17.73 -16.28
C ASP A 296 -13.97 -16.77 -15.84
N PRO A 297 -14.23 -15.84 -14.91
CA PRO A 297 -13.27 -14.80 -14.54
C PRO A 297 -12.00 -15.35 -13.88
N GLU A 298 -12.11 -16.40 -13.07
CA GLU A 298 -10.96 -17.06 -12.45
C GLU A 298 -10.08 -17.76 -13.50
N GLN A 299 -10.70 -18.39 -14.49
CA GLN A 299 -10.00 -18.96 -15.62
C GLN A 299 -9.31 -17.89 -16.48
N LYS A 300 -9.98 -16.74 -16.74
CA LYS A 300 -9.36 -15.59 -17.43
C LYS A 300 -8.10 -15.14 -16.68
N ARG A 301 -8.19 -14.94 -15.36
CA ARG A 301 -7.07 -14.53 -14.50
C ARG A 301 -5.90 -15.51 -14.58
N LYS A 302 -6.17 -16.82 -14.44
CA LYS A 302 -5.14 -17.85 -14.51
C LYS A 302 -4.46 -17.92 -15.88
N ILE A 303 -5.24 -17.85 -16.96
CA ILE A 303 -4.68 -17.86 -18.32
C ILE A 303 -3.77 -16.66 -18.54
N ILE A 304 -4.24 -15.45 -18.17
CA ILE A 304 -3.45 -14.22 -18.38
C ILE A 304 -2.17 -14.23 -17.52
N GLY A 305 -2.28 -14.60 -16.24
CA GLY A 305 -1.12 -14.67 -15.34
C GLY A 305 -0.07 -15.68 -15.81
N ASN A 306 -0.49 -16.90 -16.15
CA ASN A 306 0.42 -17.94 -16.64
C ASN A 306 1.06 -17.54 -17.97
N GLU A 307 0.27 -17.01 -18.90
CA GLU A 307 0.78 -16.65 -20.22
C GLU A 307 1.77 -15.49 -20.17
N PHE A 308 1.56 -14.53 -19.24
CA PHE A 308 2.52 -13.46 -19.01
C PHE A 308 3.87 -14.01 -18.57
N ILE A 309 3.89 -14.98 -17.65
CA ILE A 309 5.12 -15.62 -17.19
C ILE A 309 5.81 -16.35 -18.35
N TYR A 310 5.07 -17.12 -19.16
CA TYR A 310 5.67 -17.83 -20.30
C TYR A 310 6.24 -16.88 -21.34
N VAL A 311 5.54 -15.79 -21.67
CA VAL A 311 6.07 -14.77 -22.59
C VAL A 311 7.32 -14.12 -22.00
N PHE A 312 7.31 -13.78 -20.72
CA PHE A 312 8.47 -13.18 -20.07
C PHE A 312 9.67 -14.13 -20.08
N ASP A 313 9.47 -15.42 -19.78
CA ASP A 313 10.51 -16.46 -19.82
C ASP A 313 11.06 -16.70 -21.24
N ASP A 314 10.18 -16.79 -22.24
CA ASP A 314 10.55 -16.93 -23.65
C ASP A 314 11.44 -15.77 -24.14
N GLU A 315 11.23 -14.57 -23.62
CA GLU A 315 12.00 -13.39 -23.98
C GLU A 315 13.25 -13.22 -23.11
N ALA A 316 13.18 -13.55 -21.83
CA ALA A 316 14.32 -13.55 -20.92
C ALA A 316 15.39 -14.57 -21.35
N SER A 317 14.98 -15.76 -21.79
CA SER A 317 15.88 -16.84 -22.24
C SER A 317 16.65 -16.50 -23.53
N ARG A 318 16.18 -15.51 -24.30
CA ARG A 318 16.90 -14.99 -25.49
C ARG A 318 18.00 -14.00 -25.11
N LEU A 319 18.02 -13.52 -23.87
CA LEU A 319 19.01 -12.57 -23.38
C LEU A 319 20.15 -13.32 -22.70
N GLU A 320 21.37 -13.09 -23.17
CA GLU A 320 22.57 -13.68 -22.57
C GLU A 320 23.14 -12.77 -21.47
N GLY A 321 23.58 -13.41 -20.38
CA GLY A 321 24.35 -12.76 -19.30
C GLY A 321 23.52 -11.88 -18.37
N MET A 322 22.26 -12.23 -18.13
CA MET A 322 21.44 -11.62 -17.08
C MET A 322 21.68 -12.35 -15.76
N ASP A 323 22.22 -11.65 -14.76
CA ASP A 323 22.49 -12.23 -13.43
C ASP A 323 21.39 -11.92 -12.42
N PHE A 324 20.73 -10.77 -12.60
CA PHE A 324 19.76 -10.24 -11.64
C PHE A 324 18.39 -10.05 -12.26
N LEU A 325 17.35 -10.24 -11.44
CA LEU A 325 15.98 -9.88 -11.75
C LEU A 325 15.48 -8.83 -10.76
N ALA A 326 15.06 -7.68 -11.28
CA ALA A 326 14.50 -6.59 -10.50
C ALA A 326 13.01 -6.77 -10.23
N GLN A 327 12.60 -6.54 -8.98
CA GLN A 327 11.21 -6.61 -8.55
C GLN A 327 10.80 -5.37 -7.74
N GLY A 328 9.54 -5.00 -7.88
CA GLY A 328 8.91 -3.88 -7.17
C GLY A 328 8.31 -4.26 -5.82
N THR A 329 8.89 -5.24 -5.13
CA THR A 329 8.43 -5.69 -3.80
C THR A 329 8.43 -4.52 -2.83
N LEU A 330 7.29 -4.27 -2.18
CA LEU A 330 7.13 -3.20 -1.21
C LEU A 330 7.25 -3.69 0.23
N TYR A 331 7.37 -2.76 1.17
CA TYR A 331 7.45 -3.08 2.60
C TYR A 331 6.24 -3.87 3.10
N THR A 332 5.05 -3.55 2.60
CA THR A 332 3.81 -4.26 2.93
C THR A 332 3.84 -5.73 2.50
N ASP A 333 4.49 -6.05 1.39
CA ASP A 333 4.57 -7.42 0.89
C ASP A 333 5.50 -8.26 1.76
N ILE A 334 6.60 -7.67 2.24
CA ILE A 334 7.51 -8.33 3.21
C ILE A 334 6.78 -8.60 4.52
N VAL A 335 6.12 -7.59 5.09
CA VAL A 335 5.41 -7.72 6.37
C VAL A 335 4.36 -8.82 6.28
N GLU A 336 3.54 -8.82 5.22
CA GLU A 336 2.53 -9.85 5.04
C GLU A 336 3.16 -11.24 4.91
N SER A 337 4.18 -11.42 4.06
CA SER A 337 4.87 -12.70 3.87
C SER A 337 5.57 -13.24 5.13
N GLY A 338 5.99 -12.36 6.03
CA GLY A 338 6.64 -12.72 7.30
C GLY A 338 5.68 -13.16 8.41
N THR A 339 4.36 -13.00 8.22
CA THR A 339 3.38 -13.50 9.18
C THR A 339 3.09 -14.98 8.92
N ALA A 340 3.07 -15.81 9.98
CA ALA A 340 2.78 -17.25 9.90
C ALA A 340 1.40 -17.56 9.26
N THR A 341 0.53 -16.57 9.14
CA THR A 341 -0.82 -16.65 8.56
C THR A 341 -0.88 -16.41 7.04
N ALA A 342 0.19 -15.96 6.38
CA ALA A 342 0.11 -15.42 5.01
C ALA A 342 0.55 -16.35 3.87
N GLN A 343 1.01 -17.58 4.17
CA GLN A 343 1.57 -18.49 3.16
C GLN A 343 0.63 -18.83 1.99
N THR A 344 -0.67 -18.51 2.05
CA THR A 344 -1.66 -18.90 1.05
C THR A 344 -2.24 -17.76 0.19
N ILE A 345 -1.98 -16.48 0.48
CA ILE A 345 -2.77 -15.38 -0.12
C ILE A 345 -2.05 -14.61 -1.24
N LYS A 346 -0.70 -14.55 -1.26
CA LYS A 346 0.03 -13.63 -2.16
C LYS A 346 1.01 -14.27 -3.15
N SER A 347 0.79 -15.52 -3.58
CA SER A 347 1.61 -16.14 -4.64
C SER A 347 1.49 -15.49 -6.04
N HIS A 348 0.69 -14.43 -6.20
CA HIS A 348 0.30 -13.89 -7.53
C HIS A 348 0.71 -12.43 -7.79
N HIS A 349 1.39 -11.74 -6.87
CA HIS A 349 1.64 -10.29 -7.01
C HIS A 349 3.08 -9.89 -7.32
N ASN A 350 4.06 -10.70 -6.95
CA ASN A 350 5.41 -10.62 -7.52
C ASN A 350 5.56 -11.73 -8.55
N VAL A 351 6.64 -11.78 -9.32
CA VAL A 351 6.88 -12.79 -10.38
C VAL A 351 7.09 -14.19 -9.75
N GLY A 352 6.11 -14.67 -8.98
CA GLY A 352 6.13 -15.85 -8.12
C GLY A 352 5.71 -17.12 -8.83
N GLY A 353 5.79 -17.13 -10.15
CA GLY A 353 5.63 -18.33 -10.97
C GLY A 353 6.75 -18.48 -11.99
N LEU A 354 7.89 -17.80 -11.80
CA LEU A 354 9.07 -18.09 -12.62
C LEU A 354 9.42 -19.58 -12.46
N PRO A 355 9.81 -20.26 -13.55
CA PRO A 355 10.22 -21.66 -13.49
C PRO A 355 11.27 -21.87 -12.39
N GLU A 356 11.22 -23.01 -11.68
CA GLU A 356 12.21 -23.36 -10.64
C GLU A 356 13.66 -23.36 -11.17
N ASP A 357 13.80 -23.43 -12.49
CA ASP A 357 15.05 -23.51 -13.22
C ASP A 357 15.74 -22.13 -13.41
N MET A 358 15.04 -21.02 -13.14
CA MET A 358 15.58 -19.66 -13.36
C MET A 358 16.66 -19.29 -12.33
N GLN A 359 17.89 -19.09 -12.80
CA GLN A 359 19.09 -18.80 -12.01
C GLN A 359 19.31 -17.29 -11.75
N PHE A 360 18.25 -16.51 -11.45
CA PHE A 360 18.40 -15.07 -11.18
C PHE A 360 18.61 -14.76 -9.70
N LYS A 361 19.46 -13.77 -9.41
CA LYS A 361 19.51 -13.13 -8.09
C LYS A 361 18.49 -11.99 -8.05
N LEU A 362 17.66 -11.95 -7.01
CA LEU A 362 16.65 -10.89 -6.88
C LEU A 362 17.30 -9.56 -6.42
N ILE A 363 16.83 -8.45 -7.00
CA ILE A 363 17.09 -7.10 -6.52
C ILE A 363 15.77 -6.37 -6.28
N GLU A 364 15.53 -5.97 -5.04
CA GLU A 364 14.25 -5.43 -4.56
C GLU A 364 14.47 -4.07 -3.89
N PRO A 365 14.71 -2.99 -4.66
CA PRO A 365 15.16 -1.73 -4.10
C PRO A 365 14.07 -0.97 -3.34
N LEU A 366 12.79 -1.32 -3.53
CA LEU A 366 11.65 -0.65 -2.86
C LEU A 366 11.18 -1.37 -1.60
N ASN A 367 11.88 -2.42 -1.18
CA ASN A 367 11.42 -3.34 -0.15
C ASN A 367 11.32 -2.72 1.25
N THR A 368 11.88 -1.53 1.45
CA THR A 368 11.73 -0.74 2.68
C THR A 368 10.66 0.32 2.59
N LEU A 369 9.99 0.54 1.45
CA LEU A 369 9.08 1.66 1.23
C LEU A 369 7.60 1.27 1.24
N PHE A 370 6.76 2.17 1.73
CA PHE A 370 5.31 2.14 1.52
C PHE A 370 4.93 2.73 0.14
N LYS A 371 3.71 2.43 -0.30
CA LYS A 371 3.20 2.81 -1.63
C LYS A 371 3.20 4.32 -1.89
N ASP A 372 2.92 5.12 -0.87
CA ASP A 372 2.99 6.57 -0.93
C ASP A 372 4.43 7.09 -1.02
N GLU A 373 5.36 6.49 -0.27
CA GLU A 373 6.79 6.80 -0.38
C GLU A 373 7.32 6.49 -1.78
N VAL A 374 6.90 5.38 -2.40
CA VAL A 374 7.24 5.05 -3.79
C VAL A 374 6.75 6.11 -4.78
N ARG A 375 5.59 6.73 -4.53
CA ARG A 375 5.09 7.82 -5.39
C ARG A 375 5.93 9.08 -5.25
N VAL A 376 6.28 9.45 -4.01
CA VAL A 376 7.18 10.59 -3.77
C VAL A 376 8.54 10.31 -4.42
N LEU A 377 9.09 9.12 -4.23
CA LEU A 377 10.33 8.66 -4.86
C LEU A 377 10.28 8.76 -6.39
N GLY A 378 9.17 8.33 -7.02
CA GLY A 378 9.00 8.45 -8.47
C GLY A 378 9.03 9.89 -8.96
N SER A 379 8.43 10.81 -8.20
CA SER A 379 8.44 12.24 -8.51
C SER A 379 9.87 12.81 -8.43
N GLU A 380 10.62 12.46 -7.36
CA GLU A 380 12.03 12.86 -7.18
C GLU A 380 12.97 12.26 -8.23
N LEU A 381 12.62 11.10 -8.79
CA LEU A 381 13.35 10.49 -9.92
C LEU A 381 13.03 11.16 -11.27
N GLY A 382 12.13 12.14 -11.30
CA GLY A 382 11.71 12.85 -12.51
C GLY A 382 10.71 12.09 -13.37
N ILE A 383 10.04 11.08 -12.82
CA ILE A 383 8.98 10.35 -13.53
C ILE A 383 7.76 11.28 -13.67
N PRO A 384 7.14 11.37 -14.86
CA PRO A 384 5.95 12.21 -15.06
C PRO A 384 4.83 11.90 -14.07
N ASP A 385 4.17 12.96 -13.59
CA ASP A 385 3.06 12.89 -12.64
C ASP A 385 1.93 11.95 -13.09
N GLU A 386 1.68 11.90 -14.41
CA GLU A 386 0.66 11.03 -15.03
C GLU A 386 0.94 9.52 -14.85
N ILE A 387 2.21 9.15 -14.64
CA ILE A 387 2.62 7.77 -14.34
C ILE A 387 2.61 7.55 -12.83
N VAL A 388 3.25 8.44 -12.07
CA VAL A 388 3.41 8.33 -10.61
C VAL A 388 2.07 8.25 -9.88
N TRP A 389 1.13 9.11 -10.29
CA TRP A 389 -0.17 9.26 -9.63
C TRP A 389 -1.29 8.52 -10.34
N ARG A 390 -0.92 7.69 -11.32
CA ARG A 390 -1.86 6.86 -12.04
C ARG A 390 -2.65 5.98 -11.07
N GLN A 391 -3.95 5.88 -11.33
CA GLN A 391 -4.81 4.93 -10.64
C GLN A 391 -4.33 3.47 -10.87
N PRO A 392 -4.53 2.57 -9.89
CA PRO A 392 -4.22 1.16 -10.05
C PRO A 392 -4.84 0.56 -11.31
N PHE A 393 -4.08 -0.30 -11.99
CA PHE A 393 -4.55 -1.09 -13.12
C PHE A 393 -4.28 -2.57 -12.81
N PRO A 394 -5.30 -3.45 -12.88
CA PRO A 394 -5.13 -4.86 -12.56
C PRO A 394 -4.19 -5.53 -13.57
N GLY A 395 -3.43 -6.53 -13.13
CA GLY A 395 -2.54 -7.31 -14.00
C GLY A 395 -3.26 -7.93 -15.21
N PRO A 396 -4.45 -8.53 -15.05
CA PRO A 396 -5.28 -8.98 -16.18
C PRO A 396 -5.80 -7.86 -17.10
N GLY A 397 -5.59 -6.59 -16.74
CA GLY A 397 -6.01 -5.41 -17.48
C GLY A 397 -7.50 -5.38 -17.78
N LEU A 398 -7.83 -5.09 -19.04
CA LEU A 398 -9.20 -5.07 -19.54
C LEU A 398 -9.87 -6.46 -19.57
N GLY A 399 -9.11 -7.54 -19.37
CA GLY A 399 -9.67 -8.90 -19.34
C GLY A 399 -10.65 -9.15 -18.19
N ILE A 400 -10.59 -8.33 -17.14
CA ILE A 400 -11.55 -8.33 -16.01
C ILE A 400 -12.47 -7.10 -16.01
N ARG A 401 -12.56 -6.41 -17.15
CA ARG A 401 -13.51 -5.32 -17.39
C ARG A 401 -14.48 -5.65 -18.52
N VAL A 402 -14.32 -6.82 -19.13
CA VAL A 402 -15.22 -7.36 -20.14
C VAL A 402 -15.81 -8.65 -19.57
N LEU A 403 -17.10 -8.59 -19.21
CA LEU A 403 -17.78 -9.74 -18.63
C LEU A 403 -18.02 -10.80 -19.71
N GLY A 404 -17.77 -12.06 -19.33
CA GLY A 404 -17.79 -13.20 -20.24
C GLY A 404 -16.61 -13.21 -21.21
N GLU A 405 -16.84 -13.71 -22.42
CA GLU A 405 -15.80 -13.88 -23.44
C GLU A 405 -15.21 -12.54 -23.89
N ILE A 406 -13.87 -12.49 -23.97
CA ILE A 406 -13.11 -11.34 -24.46
C ILE A 406 -12.98 -11.40 -25.98
N THR A 407 -13.38 -10.34 -26.67
CA THR A 407 -13.18 -10.17 -28.12
C THR A 407 -12.59 -8.80 -28.41
N GLU A 408 -11.93 -8.62 -29.57
CA GLU A 408 -11.35 -7.33 -29.93
C GLU A 408 -12.39 -6.21 -30.01
N GLU A 409 -13.59 -6.50 -30.52
CA GLU A 409 -14.72 -5.55 -30.56
C GLU A 409 -15.10 -5.07 -29.14
N LYS A 410 -15.22 -6.00 -28.19
CA LYS A 410 -15.54 -5.66 -26.80
C LYS A 410 -14.41 -4.88 -26.12
N LEU A 411 -13.16 -5.26 -26.39
CA LEU A 411 -11.99 -4.55 -25.88
C LEU A 411 -11.93 -3.11 -26.41
N GLU A 412 -12.22 -2.91 -27.70
CA GLU A 412 -12.26 -1.58 -28.31
C GLU A 412 -13.30 -0.68 -27.63
N ILE A 413 -14.51 -1.20 -27.38
CA ILE A 413 -15.56 -0.47 -26.65
C ILE A 413 -15.05 -0.02 -25.28
N VAL A 414 -14.40 -0.91 -24.53
CA VAL A 414 -13.87 -0.57 -23.19
C VAL A 414 -12.70 0.41 -23.29
N ARG A 415 -11.76 0.24 -24.24
CA ARG A 415 -10.62 1.15 -24.44
C ARG A 415 -11.07 2.57 -24.73
N GLU A 416 -11.99 2.74 -25.67
CA GLU A 416 -12.50 4.06 -26.08
C GLU A 416 -13.34 4.70 -24.97
N SER A 417 -14.25 3.95 -24.35
CA SER A 417 -15.08 4.47 -23.27
C SER A 417 -14.28 4.81 -22.00
N ASP A 418 -13.28 4.01 -21.65
CA ASP A 418 -12.37 4.27 -20.51
C ASP A 418 -11.51 5.51 -20.78
N ALA A 419 -11.05 5.71 -22.02
CA ALA A 419 -10.29 6.91 -22.40
C ALA A 419 -11.13 8.19 -22.21
N ILE A 420 -12.38 8.20 -22.68
CA ILE A 420 -13.30 9.34 -22.50
C ILE A 420 -13.57 9.61 -21.02
N LEU A 421 -13.85 8.56 -20.24
CA LEU A 421 -14.07 8.69 -18.79
C LEU A 421 -12.84 9.33 -18.12
N ARG A 422 -11.63 8.85 -18.45
CA ARG A 422 -10.40 9.39 -17.86
C ARG A 422 -10.16 10.85 -18.22
N GLU A 423 -10.39 11.22 -19.47
CA GLU A 423 -10.23 12.59 -19.94
C GLU A 423 -11.18 13.55 -19.21
N GLU A 424 -12.46 13.20 -19.06
CA GLU A 424 -13.44 14.07 -18.41
C GLU A 424 -13.23 14.16 -16.89
N ILE A 425 -12.82 13.08 -16.22
CA ILE A 425 -12.44 13.11 -14.80
C ILE A 425 -11.23 14.02 -14.56
N GLN A 426 -10.23 13.96 -15.44
CA GLN A 426 -9.06 14.83 -15.36
C GLN A 426 -9.44 16.31 -15.62
N LYS A 427 -10.26 16.60 -16.63
CA LYS A 427 -10.76 17.97 -16.90
C LYS A 427 -11.55 18.54 -15.73
N ALA A 428 -12.23 17.68 -14.97
CA ALA A 428 -12.96 18.07 -13.76
C ALA A 428 -12.07 18.22 -12.52
N GLY A 429 -10.78 17.86 -12.59
CA GLY A 429 -9.85 17.89 -11.46
C GLY A 429 -10.13 16.82 -10.39
N LEU A 430 -10.83 15.74 -10.76
CA LEU A 430 -11.26 14.69 -9.83
C LEU A 430 -10.30 13.49 -9.79
N ASP A 431 -9.25 13.48 -10.62
CA ASP A 431 -8.29 12.38 -10.79
C ASP A 431 -7.46 12.09 -9.53
N ARG A 432 -7.28 13.08 -8.65
CA ARG A 432 -6.62 12.92 -7.34
C ARG A 432 -7.57 12.57 -6.20
N GLU A 433 -8.86 12.87 -6.35
CA GLU A 433 -9.88 12.61 -5.33
C GLU A 433 -10.41 11.18 -5.43
N ILE A 434 -10.62 10.70 -6.65
CA ILE A 434 -11.15 9.36 -6.91
C ILE A 434 -9.99 8.37 -6.97
N TRP A 435 -10.06 7.33 -6.14
CA TRP A 435 -8.97 6.36 -5.99
C TRP A 435 -8.81 5.46 -7.23
N GLN A 436 -9.93 5.00 -7.79
CA GLN A 436 -9.96 4.23 -9.03
C GLN A 436 -11.29 4.45 -9.75
N TYR A 437 -11.23 4.56 -11.07
CA TYR A 437 -12.37 4.75 -11.96
C TYR A 437 -12.11 4.15 -13.35
N PHE A 438 -13.12 3.46 -13.89
CA PHE A 438 -13.01 2.76 -15.17
C PHE A 438 -14.38 2.48 -15.79
N THR A 439 -14.36 2.06 -17.04
CA THR A 439 -15.54 1.47 -17.69
C THR A 439 -15.44 -0.05 -17.72
N ALA A 440 -16.59 -0.70 -17.58
CA ALA A 440 -16.76 -2.15 -17.71
C ALA A 440 -17.89 -2.46 -18.69
N LEU A 441 -17.76 -3.57 -19.41
CA LEU A 441 -18.73 -4.03 -20.39
C LEU A 441 -19.49 -5.24 -19.82
N PRO A 442 -20.76 -5.08 -19.38
CA PRO A 442 -21.48 -6.13 -18.67
C PRO A 442 -22.04 -7.23 -19.59
N GLY A 443 -21.84 -7.10 -20.91
CA GLY A 443 -22.40 -8.00 -21.91
C GLY A 443 -23.90 -7.77 -22.23
N MET A 444 -24.58 -6.87 -21.51
CA MET A 444 -25.99 -6.57 -21.79
C MET A 444 -26.14 -5.66 -23.01
N ARG A 445 -27.11 -5.97 -23.87
CA ARG A 445 -27.53 -5.11 -24.98
C ARG A 445 -28.91 -4.52 -24.71
N SER A 446 -29.13 -3.30 -25.17
CA SER A 446 -30.35 -2.55 -24.87
C SER A 446 -30.89 -1.86 -26.11
N VAL A 447 -32.20 -1.64 -26.14
CA VAL A 447 -32.82 -0.84 -27.20
C VAL A 447 -32.51 0.64 -26.94
N GLY A 448 -32.11 1.34 -28.00
CA GLY A 448 -31.90 2.78 -28.03
C GLY A 448 -32.50 3.41 -29.29
N VAL A 449 -32.46 4.73 -29.35
CA VAL A 449 -32.81 5.51 -30.54
C VAL A 449 -31.67 6.48 -30.79
N MET A 450 -31.05 6.38 -31.97
CA MET A 450 -29.88 7.18 -32.35
C MET A 450 -30.03 7.58 -33.81
N GLY A 451 -29.92 8.87 -34.12
CA GLY A 451 -30.10 9.37 -35.49
C GLY A 451 -31.47 9.03 -36.09
N ASP A 452 -32.53 9.07 -35.28
CA ASP A 452 -33.91 8.67 -35.64
C ASP A 452 -34.10 7.18 -36.00
N GLU A 453 -33.07 6.34 -35.82
CA GLU A 453 -33.13 4.90 -36.03
C GLU A 453 -33.11 4.12 -34.71
N ARG A 454 -33.77 2.96 -34.70
CA ARG A 454 -33.75 2.03 -33.56
C ARG A 454 -32.43 1.29 -33.53
N THR A 455 -31.74 1.33 -32.39
CA THR A 455 -30.48 0.60 -32.17
C THR A 455 -30.65 -0.52 -31.14
N TYR A 456 -29.77 -1.53 -31.21
CA TYR A 456 -29.67 -2.61 -30.23
C TYR A 456 -28.20 -2.91 -29.93
N ASP A 457 -27.62 -2.08 -29.06
CA ASP A 457 -26.19 -1.99 -28.80
C ASP A 457 -25.88 -2.17 -27.31
N TYR A 458 -24.58 -2.15 -26.96
CA TYR A 458 -24.12 -2.46 -25.62
C TYR A 458 -24.43 -1.37 -24.60
N THR A 459 -24.61 -1.81 -23.36
CA THR A 459 -24.55 -0.95 -22.18
C THR A 459 -23.13 -0.93 -21.63
N VAL A 460 -22.61 0.25 -21.31
CA VAL A 460 -21.33 0.40 -20.59
C VAL A 460 -21.61 0.80 -19.13
N GLY A 461 -20.98 0.11 -18.19
CA GLY A 461 -20.97 0.46 -16.78
C GLY A 461 -19.79 1.35 -16.45
N ILE A 462 -20.04 2.46 -15.76
CA ILE A 462 -19.01 3.29 -15.14
C ILE A 462 -18.87 2.84 -13.69
N ARG A 463 -17.63 2.59 -13.27
CA ARG A 463 -17.27 2.31 -11.89
C ARG A 463 -16.29 3.36 -11.41
N ALA A 464 -16.55 3.98 -10.26
CA ALA A 464 -15.61 4.88 -9.61
C ALA A 464 -15.74 4.77 -8.10
N VAL A 465 -14.61 4.72 -7.39
CA VAL A 465 -14.57 4.50 -5.94
C VAL A 465 -13.55 5.41 -5.25
N THR A 466 -13.84 5.76 -3.99
CA THR A 466 -12.89 6.36 -3.06
C THR A 466 -12.47 5.31 -2.04
N SER A 467 -11.17 5.23 -1.77
CA SER A 467 -10.59 4.27 -0.83
C SER A 467 -9.24 4.76 -0.33
N ILE A 468 -8.79 4.21 0.80
CA ILE A 468 -7.46 4.46 1.35
C ILE A 468 -6.50 3.32 0.95
N ASP A 469 -6.97 2.07 0.99
CA ASP A 469 -6.15 0.85 0.86
C ASP A 469 -6.73 -0.21 -0.09
N GLY A 470 -7.91 0.05 -0.68
CA GLY A 470 -8.63 -0.89 -1.54
C GLY A 470 -9.30 -2.05 -0.80
N MET A 471 -9.15 -2.19 0.53
CA MET A 471 -9.83 -3.24 1.32
C MET A 471 -11.30 -2.90 1.53
N THR A 472 -11.58 -1.64 1.84
CA THR A 472 -12.94 -1.07 1.84
C THR A 472 -12.99 0.11 0.88
N ALA A 473 -14.11 0.31 0.20
CA ALA A 473 -14.26 1.40 -0.75
C ALA A 473 -15.70 1.86 -0.80
N ASP A 474 -15.90 3.17 -0.96
CA ASP A 474 -17.22 3.73 -1.19
C ASP A 474 -17.32 4.22 -2.63
N TRP A 475 -18.51 4.20 -3.24
CA TRP A 475 -18.67 4.71 -4.60
C TRP A 475 -18.43 6.23 -4.65
N ALA A 476 -17.80 6.72 -5.71
CA ALA A 476 -17.44 8.14 -5.82
C ALA A 476 -18.66 9.01 -6.17
N ARG A 477 -18.84 10.17 -5.53
CA ARG A 477 -19.97 11.07 -5.85
C ARG A 477 -19.56 12.03 -6.97
N ILE A 478 -19.36 11.48 -8.17
CA ILE A 478 -19.04 12.29 -9.35
C ILE A 478 -20.18 13.29 -9.58
N PRO A 479 -19.90 14.59 -9.77
CA PRO A 479 -20.92 15.59 -10.08
C PRO A 479 -21.78 15.18 -11.28
N TRP A 480 -23.09 15.41 -11.18
CA TRP A 480 -24.05 14.97 -12.19
C TRP A 480 -23.78 15.55 -13.58
N ASP A 481 -23.28 16.79 -13.66
CA ASP A 481 -22.90 17.44 -14.91
C ASP A 481 -21.67 16.81 -15.56
N VAL A 482 -20.72 16.31 -14.77
CA VAL A 482 -19.56 15.55 -15.26
C VAL A 482 -20.01 14.19 -15.76
N LEU A 483 -20.87 13.48 -15.02
CA LEU A 483 -21.46 12.20 -15.46
C LEU A 483 -22.28 12.35 -16.75
N GLU A 484 -23.05 13.44 -16.90
CA GLU A 484 -23.81 13.73 -18.11
C GLU A 484 -22.87 13.90 -19.31
N LYS A 485 -21.80 14.69 -19.17
CA LYS A 485 -20.79 14.87 -20.23
C LYS A 485 -20.15 13.54 -20.63
N ILE A 486 -19.72 12.74 -19.65
CA ILE A 486 -19.14 11.40 -19.90
C ILE A 486 -20.14 10.54 -20.68
N SER A 487 -21.40 10.50 -20.24
CA SER A 487 -22.45 9.71 -20.86
C SER A 487 -22.68 10.11 -22.32
N VAL A 488 -22.85 11.42 -22.57
CA VAL A 488 -23.06 11.97 -23.91
C VAL A 488 -21.87 11.68 -24.83
N ARG A 489 -20.64 11.86 -24.34
CA ARG A 489 -19.44 11.59 -25.13
C ARG A 489 -19.30 10.12 -25.47
N ILE A 490 -19.44 9.21 -24.50
CA ILE A 490 -19.33 7.77 -24.76
C ILE A 490 -20.37 7.33 -25.81
N VAL A 491 -21.63 7.76 -25.67
CA VAL A 491 -22.72 7.38 -26.59
C VAL A 491 -22.52 7.93 -28.00
N ASN A 492 -21.91 9.11 -28.15
CA ASN A 492 -21.70 9.74 -29.47
C ASN A 492 -20.39 9.33 -30.16
N GLU A 493 -19.34 9.04 -29.38
CA GLU A 493 -17.99 8.79 -29.90
C GLU A 493 -17.66 7.29 -30.00
N VAL A 494 -18.24 6.45 -29.12
CA VAL A 494 -17.96 5.01 -29.07
C VAL A 494 -19.00 4.22 -29.84
N LYS A 495 -18.56 3.51 -30.87
CA LYS A 495 -19.44 2.64 -31.67
C LYS A 495 -20.02 1.52 -30.81
N HIS A 496 -21.23 1.09 -31.14
CA HIS A 496 -21.92 -0.02 -30.48
C HIS A 496 -22.22 0.18 -28.98
N VAL A 497 -22.33 1.43 -28.53
CA VAL A 497 -22.77 1.78 -27.18
C VAL A 497 -23.98 2.69 -27.25
N ASN A 498 -25.07 2.35 -26.57
CA ASN A 498 -26.28 3.18 -26.56
C ASN A 498 -26.86 3.43 -25.17
N ARG A 499 -26.21 2.93 -24.12
CA ARG A 499 -26.66 3.06 -22.74
C ARG A 499 -25.48 3.10 -21.79
N ILE A 500 -25.57 3.99 -20.81
CA ILE A 500 -24.57 4.14 -19.75
C ILE A 500 -25.26 3.92 -18.40
N VAL A 501 -24.59 3.22 -17.50
CA VAL A 501 -25.03 3.03 -16.11
C VAL A 501 -23.87 3.38 -15.17
N TYR A 502 -24.18 3.74 -13.93
CA TYR A 502 -23.17 4.06 -12.91
C TYR A 502 -23.32 3.15 -11.68
N ASP A 503 -22.22 2.55 -11.24
CA ASP A 503 -22.19 1.66 -10.07
C ASP A 503 -22.17 2.44 -8.76
N VAL A 504 -23.30 2.41 -8.04
CA VAL A 504 -23.46 3.04 -6.73
C VAL A 504 -23.31 2.05 -5.56
N THR A 505 -22.68 0.90 -5.80
CA THR A 505 -22.47 -0.14 -4.78
C THR A 505 -21.13 0.01 -4.09
N SER A 506 -21.09 0.05 -2.76
CA SER A 506 -19.85 0.09 -1.98
C SER A 506 -19.20 -1.29 -1.85
N LYS A 507 -17.93 -1.33 -1.43
CA LYS A 507 -17.20 -2.53 -1.01
C LYS A 507 -17.03 -2.50 0.52
N PRO A 508 -17.69 -3.39 1.27
CA PRO A 508 -18.71 -4.39 0.88
C PRO A 508 -20.10 -3.78 0.55
N PRO A 509 -21.04 -4.51 -0.11
CA PRO A 509 -21.04 -5.95 -0.40
C PRO A 509 -20.39 -6.35 -1.73
N ALA A 510 -20.15 -5.41 -2.64
CA ALA A 510 -19.53 -5.71 -3.94
C ALA A 510 -18.00 -5.69 -3.87
N THR A 511 -17.35 -6.09 -4.96
CA THR A 511 -15.93 -5.83 -5.23
C THR A 511 -15.76 -4.50 -5.98
N ILE A 512 -14.51 -4.09 -6.22
CA ILE A 512 -14.25 -2.90 -7.06
C ILE A 512 -14.40 -3.28 -8.54
N GLU A 513 -13.72 -4.35 -8.98
CA GLU A 513 -13.79 -4.89 -10.33
C GLU A 513 -15.09 -5.69 -10.58
N TRP A 514 -15.53 -5.78 -11.84
CA TRP A 514 -16.77 -6.45 -12.27
C TRP A 514 -16.53 -7.84 -12.93
N GLU A 515 -15.33 -8.03 -13.50
CA GLU A 515 -14.70 -9.23 -14.08
C GLU A 515 -15.20 -9.76 -15.44
#